data_AF-A0A0Q8QZL3-F1
#
_entry.id   AF-A0A0Q8QZL3-F1
#
_cell.length_a   1.000
_cell.length_b   1.000
_cell.length_c   1.000
_cell.angle_alpha   90.00
_cell.angle_beta   90.00
_cell.angle_gamma   90.00
#
_symmetry.space_group_name_H-M   'P 1'
#
loop_
_entity.id
_entity.type
_entity.pdbx_description
1 polymer ?
#
loop_
_entity_poly.entity_id
_entity_poly.type
_entity_poly.pdbx_seq_one_letter_code
_entity_poly.pdbx_strand_id
1 'polypeptide(L)'
;MLPDNVHGNGGIEFEVKNKIPGWAEHAKSPDKRHHFDKIDMKSVTKEANTVIHPSMRQNVIDDMATIRKRLGDHDGDFVTVNGRTYSHHSGTVYPVSGEGFVTLDRVEFNAFKVYKTHGDTDLAAKIMANQERALLETEIAKGADMGRAMLIMEQNAAARAKALQVLQWGNTR
;
A
#
# COMPACT_ATOMS: atom_id res chain seq x y z
N MET A 1 57.78 22.87 32.68
CA MET A 1 57.08 21.60 32.47
C MET A 1 55.66 21.95 32.06
N LEU A 2 55.29 21.71 30.80
CA LEU A 2 53.89 21.42 30.43
C LEU A 2 53.72 19.90 30.48
N PRO A 3 52.52 19.42 30.82
CA PRO A 3 51.54 19.05 29.81
C PRO A 3 50.20 19.79 30.05
N ASP A 4 49.59 20.38 29.01
CA ASP A 4 48.67 19.78 28.02
C ASP A 4 47.25 19.49 28.57
N ASN A 5 46.36 20.44 28.24
CA ASN A 5 45.08 20.22 27.54
C ASN A 5 44.10 19.17 28.10
N VAL A 6 42.98 19.62 28.68
CA VAL A 6 41.67 18.94 28.51
C VAL A 6 40.54 19.96 28.40
N HIS A 7 40.20 20.30 27.15
CA HIS A 7 38.87 20.77 26.79
C HIS A 7 37.87 19.61 26.90
N GLY A 8 37.05 19.60 27.95
CA GLY A 8 35.90 18.70 28.07
C GLY A 8 34.63 19.37 27.52
N ASN A 9 34.56 19.52 26.20
CA ASN A 9 33.35 19.98 25.51
C ASN A 9 32.35 18.82 25.52
N GLY A 10 31.50 18.76 26.55
CA GLY A 10 30.41 17.78 26.70
C GLY A 10 29.27 18.05 25.72
N GLY A 11 29.57 18.01 24.42
CA GLY A 11 28.56 17.89 23.38
C GLY A 11 27.99 16.48 23.47
N ILE A 12 26.75 16.38 23.94
CA ILE A 12 25.96 15.17 23.80
C ILE A 12 25.76 15.00 22.29
N GLU A 13 26.59 14.16 21.66
CA GLU A 13 26.35 13.67 20.32
C GLU A 13 25.03 12.89 20.37
N PHE A 14 23.94 13.56 20.00
CA PHE A 14 22.76 12.87 19.51
C PHE A 14 23.22 12.16 18.24
N GLU A 15 23.54 10.87 18.38
CA GLU A 15 23.79 9.97 17.27
C GLU A 15 22.60 10.12 16.32
N VAL A 16 22.80 10.82 15.19
CA VAL A 16 21.79 10.98 14.13
C VAL A 16 21.63 9.61 13.48
N LYS A 17 20.87 8.73 14.14
CA LYS A 17 20.65 7.33 13.75
C LYS A 17 19.67 7.17 12.59
N ASN A 18 19.34 8.23 11.86
CA ASN A 18 18.67 8.05 10.57
C ASN A 18 19.77 7.98 9.52
N LYS A 19 20.30 6.77 9.30
CA LYS A 19 21.11 6.48 8.10
C LYS A 19 20.26 6.84 6.89
N ILE A 20 20.53 8.02 6.36
CA ILE A 20 19.88 8.52 5.15
C ILE A 20 20.09 7.46 4.06
N PRO A 21 19.03 6.84 3.53
CA PRO A 21 19.20 5.74 2.61
C PRO A 21 19.79 6.22 1.29
N GLY A 22 20.87 5.58 0.82
CA GLY A 22 21.51 5.93 -0.45
C GLY A 22 20.59 5.78 -1.67
N TRP A 23 19.53 4.97 -1.56
CA TRP A 23 18.54 4.80 -2.62
C TRP A 23 17.66 6.04 -2.84
N ALA A 24 17.50 6.89 -1.81
CA ALA A 24 16.51 7.96 -1.80
C ALA A 24 16.75 8.99 -2.92
N GLU A 25 18.01 9.35 -3.18
CA GLU A 25 18.41 10.31 -4.22
C GLU A 25 17.99 9.89 -5.63
N HIS A 26 17.93 8.58 -5.88
CA HIS A 26 17.57 8.00 -7.18
C HIS A 26 16.19 7.35 -7.17
N ALA A 27 15.38 7.64 -6.16
CA ALA A 27 14.05 7.07 -6.00
C ALA A 27 13.16 7.37 -7.22
N LYS A 28 12.68 6.32 -7.88
CA LYS A 28 11.64 6.44 -8.92
C LYS A 28 10.28 6.54 -8.24
N SER A 29 9.40 7.35 -8.82
CA SER A 29 8.04 7.51 -8.32
C SER A 29 7.25 6.20 -8.38
N PRO A 30 6.18 6.05 -7.57
CA PRO A 30 5.30 4.90 -7.64
C PRO A 30 4.78 4.60 -9.05
N ASP A 31 4.72 3.31 -9.37
CA ASP A 31 4.16 2.85 -10.63
C ASP A 31 2.68 3.20 -10.74
N LYS A 32 2.23 3.47 -11.98
CA LYS A 32 0.85 3.88 -12.25
C LYS A 32 -0.20 2.88 -11.79
N ARG A 33 0.15 1.59 -11.64
CA ARG A 33 -0.73 0.52 -11.13
C ARG A 33 -1.29 0.76 -9.73
N HIS A 34 -0.72 1.71 -8.97
CA HIS A 34 -1.23 2.09 -7.66
C HIS A 34 -2.35 3.15 -7.75
N HIS A 35 -2.50 3.85 -8.87
CA HIS A 35 -3.53 4.88 -8.97
C HIS A 35 -4.91 4.27 -9.20
N PHE A 36 -5.88 4.73 -8.41
CA PHE A 36 -7.27 4.30 -8.49
C PHE A 36 -7.78 4.14 -9.93
N ASP A 37 -7.66 5.19 -10.75
CA ASP A 37 -8.16 5.22 -12.13
C ASP A 37 -7.45 4.23 -13.08
N LYS A 38 -6.21 3.84 -12.77
CA LYS A 38 -5.39 2.92 -13.58
C LYS A 38 -5.61 1.45 -13.24
N ILE A 39 -6.29 1.15 -12.14
CA ILE A 39 -6.59 -0.21 -11.74
C ILE A 39 -7.79 -0.73 -12.54
N ASP A 40 -7.67 -1.90 -13.12
CA ASP A 40 -8.68 -2.57 -13.95
C ASP A 40 -8.63 -4.09 -13.72
N MET A 41 -9.45 -4.87 -14.45
CA MET A 41 -9.43 -6.34 -14.34
C MET A 41 -8.07 -6.98 -14.67
N LYS A 42 -7.23 -6.34 -15.49
CA LYS A 42 -5.92 -6.86 -15.91
C LYS A 42 -4.81 -6.52 -14.92
N SER A 43 -5.08 -5.65 -13.95
CA SER A 43 -4.12 -5.25 -12.94
C SER A 43 -3.65 -6.45 -12.11
N VAL A 44 -2.34 -6.53 -11.88
CA VAL A 44 -1.73 -7.65 -11.14
C VAL A 44 -2.13 -7.55 -9.67
N THR A 45 -2.69 -8.63 -9.13
CA THR A 45 -3.05 -8.74 -7.72
C THR A 45 -1.90 -9.34 -6.91
N LYS A 46 -1.45 -8.64 -5.87
CA LYS A 46 -0.49 -9.14 -4.87
C LYS A 46 -1.18 -9.47 -3.54
N GLU A 47 -0.42 -9.97 -2.56
CA GLU A 47 -0.93 -10.20 -1.20
C GLU A 47 -1.35 -8.89 -0.50
N ALA A 48 -0.61 -7.80 -0.74
CA ALA A 48 -0.98 -6.46 -0.31
C ALA A 48 -0.89 -5.48 -1.48
N ASN A 49 -1.95 -4.69 -1.67
CA ASN A 49 -2.10 -3.75 -2.78
C ASN A 49 -2.54 -2.41 -2.24
N THR A 50 -1.73 -1.38 -2.44
CA THR A 50 -2.07 -0.02 -2.01
C THR A 50 -2.63 0.77 -3.18
N VAL A 51 -3.82 1.33 -2.99
CA VAL A 51 -4.52 2.20 -3.93
C VAL A 51 -4.35 3.66 -3.52
N ILE A 52 -3.93 4.51 -4.45
CA ILE A 52 -3.74 5.95 -4.28
C ILE A 52 -4.98 6.67 -4.79
N HIS A 53 -5.54 7.55 -3.94
CA HIS A 53 -6.66 8.41 -4.30
C HIS A 53 -6.32 9.32 -5.49
N PRO A 54 -7.25 9.59 -6.42
CA PRO A 54 -6.98 10.51 -7.53
C PRO A 54 -6.50 11.90 -7.11
N SER A 55 -7.05 12.48 -6.03
CA SER A 55 -6.68 13.81 -5.55
C SER A 55 -5.27 13.89 -4.95
N MET A 56 -4.68 12.77 -4.53
CA MET A 56 -3.35 12.75 -3.90
C MET A 56 -2.18 12.73 -4.89
N ARG A 57 -2.44 12.73 -6.20
CA ARG A 57 -1.36 12.60 -7.20
C ARG A 57 -0.27 13.66 -7.06
N GLN A 58 -0.67 14.92 -6.85
CA GLN A 58 0.30 16.00 -6.68
C GLN A 58 1.07 15.83 -5.37
N ASN A 59 0.39 15.51 -4.27
CA ASN A 59 1.02 15.23 -2.98
C ASN A 59 2.08 14.12 -3.07
N VAL A 60 1.78 13.04 -3.80
CA VAL A 60 2.75 11.95 -4.02
C VAL A 60 3.96 12.45 -4.83
N ILE A 61 3.76 13.28 -5.85
CA ILE A 61 4.86 13.87 -6.62
C ILE A 61 5.76 14.74 -5.72
N ASP A 62 5.15 15.56 -4.88
CA ASP A 62 5.84 16.47 -3.95
C ASP A 62 6.59 15.69 -2.86
N ASP A 63 5.99 14.60 -2.35
CA ASP A 63 6.66 13.69 -1.42
C ASP A 63 7.88 13.04 -2.09
N MET A 64 7.78 12.61 -3.35
CA MET A 64 8.93 12.01 -4.05
C MET A 64 10.05 13.04 -4.26
N ALA A 65 9.73 14.32 -4.46
CA ALA A 65 10.73 15.38 -4.52
C ALA A 65 11.43 15.57 -3.16
N THR A 66 10.68 15.45 -2.06
CA THR A 66 11.21 15.50 -0.69
C THR A 66 12.10 14.30 -0.38
N ILE A 67 11.66 13.09 -0.73
CA ILE A 67 12.45 11.86 -0.54
C ILE A 67 13.75 11.92 -1.34
N ARG A 68 13.74 12.41 -2.59
CA ARG A 68 14.97 12.57 -3.39
C ARG A 68 15.98 13.55 -2.78
N LYS A 69 15.49 14.52 -2.01
CA LYS A 69 16.32 15.42 -1.20
C LYS A 69 16.78 14.80 0.12
N ARG A 70 16.51 13.50 0.34
CA ARG A 70 16.86 12.76 1.56
C ARG A 70 16.22 13.35 2.82
N LEU A 71 15.02 13.91 2.65
CA LEU A 71 14.21 14.47 3.72
C LEU A 71 13.04 13.52 4.04
N GLY A 72 12.56 13.59 5.28
CA GLY A 72 11.53 12.71 5.82
C GLY A 72 12.05 11.93 7.01
N ASP A 73 11.13 11.20 7.66
CA ASP A 73 11.49 10.28 8.72
C ASP A 73 11.82 8.91 8.11
N HIS A 74 13.02 8.40 8.38
CA HIS A 74 13.55 7.19 7.76
C HIS A 74 13.69 6.09 8.81
N ASP A 75 13.06 4.95 8.55
CA ASP A 75 13.14 3.75 9.38
C ASP A 75 13.41 2.53 8.49
N GLY A 76 14.69 2.13 8.40
CA GLY A 76 15.13 1.07 7.50
C GLY A 76 14.78 1.36 6.03
N ASP A 77 13.95 0.50 5.45
CA ASP A 77 13.47 0.62 4.05
C ASP A 77 12.23 1.50 3.92
N PHE A 78 11.75 2.08 5.03
CA PHE A 78 10.59 2.96 5.06
C PHE A 78 11.01 4.43 5.13
N VAL A 79 10.20 5.27 4.48
CA VAL A 79 10.29 6.72 4.61
C VAL A 79 8.90 7.32 4.76
N THR A 80 8.72 8.18 5.75
CA THR A 80 7.48 8.91 6.00
C THR A 80 7.67 10.39 5.69
N VAL A 81 6.83 10.92 4.80
CA VAL A 81 6.81 12.32 4.40
C VAL A 81 5.36 12.80 4.43
N ASN A 82 5.09 13.93 5.07
CA ASN A 82 3.75 14.54 5.12
C ASN A 82 2.65 13.55 5.55
N GLY A 83 2.93 12.68 6.53
CA GLY A 83 1.99 11.66 7.02
C GLY A 83 1.73 10.48 6.08
N ARG A 84 2.49 10.36 4.98
CA ARG A 84 2.45 9.22 4.06
C ARG A 84 3.76 8.43 4.12
N THR A 85 3.61 7.12 4.32
CA THR A 85 4.72 6.18 4.41
C THR A 85 4.87 5.43 3.10
N TYR A 86 6.12 5.31 2.68
CA TYR A 86 6.54 4.62 1.48
C TYR A 86 7.64 3.62 1.80
N SER A 87 7.79 2.63 0.93
CA SER A 87 8.97 1.77 0.90
C SER A 87 9.47 1.65 -0.53
N HIS A 88 10.58 0.96 -0.75
CA HIS A 88 11.18 0.85 -2.07
C HIS A 88 11.54 -0.59 -2.39
N HIS A 89 11.55 -0.90 -3.68
CA HIS A 89 12.11 -2.14 -4.19
C HIS A 89 12.83 -1.84 -5.49
N SER A 90 14.11 -2.20 -5.59
CA SER A 90 14.93 -2.01 -6.80
C SER A 90 14.88 -0.55 -7.33
N GLY A 91 14.98 0.42 -6.40
CA GLY A 91 14.95 1.86 -6.69
C GLY A 91 13.57 2.44 -7.06
N THR A 92 12.51 1.64 -7.09
CA THR A 92 11.13 2.11 -7.31
C THR A 92 10.40 2.18 -5.98
N VAL A 93 9.88 3.36 -5.65
CA VAL A 93 9.09 3.58 -4.44
C VAL A 93 7.69 3.03 -4.63
N TYR A 94 7.08 2.51 -3.58
CA TYR A 94 5.67 2.14 -3.56
C TYR A 94 5.00 2.66 -2.27
N PRO A 95 3.72 3.05 -2.36
CA PRO A 95 2.97 3.53 -1.21
C PRO A 95 2.68 2.38 -0.24
N VAL A 96 2.82 2.66 1.06
CA VAL A 96 2.55 1.68 2.14
C VAL A 96 1.29 2.07 2.90
N SER A 97 1.25 3.29 3.43
CA SER A 97 0.15 3.78 4.27
C SER A 97 0.14 5.31 4.34
N GLY A 98 -0.94 5.88 4.88
CA GLY A 98 -1.09 7.32 5.11
C GLY A 98 -2.23 7.96 4.34
N GLU A 99 -2.32 9.28 4.43
CA GLU A 99 -3.43 10.04 3.86
C GLU A 99 -3.63 9.74 2.37
N GLY A 100 -4.87 9.40 2.02
CA GLY A 100 -5.28 9.12 0.64
C GLY A 100 -4.70 7.83 0.05
N PHE A 101 -4.16 6.93 0.88
CA PHE A 101 -3.84 5.56 0.53
C PHE A 101 -4.80 4.59 1.19
N VAL A 102 -5.21 3.55 0.45
CA VAL A 102 -5.98 2.43 1.01
C VAL A 102 -5.27 1.13 0.67
N THR A 103 -4.94 0.35 1.70
CA THR A 103 -4.35 -0.98 1.55
C THR A 103 -5.45 -2.03 1.47
N LEU A 104 -5.37 -2.85 0.43
CA LEU A 104 -6.28 -3.96 0.15
C LEU A 104 -5.48 -5.26 0.10
N ASP A 105 -5.97 -6.28 0.78
CA ASP A 105 -5.46 -7.63 0.60
C ASP A 105 -5.81 -8.18 -0.80
N ARG A 106 -5.39 -9.42 -1.07
CA ARG A 106 -5.64 -10.09 -2.35
C ARG A 106 -7.12 -10.22 -2.71
N VAL A 107 -7.98 -10.55 -1.74
CA VAL A 107 -9.41 -10.79 -1.95
C VAL A 107 -10.13 -9.46 -2.13
N GLU A 108 -9.83 -8.50 -1.26
CA GLU A 108 -10.32 -7.11 -1.32
C GLU A 108 -9.95 -6.42 -2.63
N PHE A 109 -8.70 -6.57 -3.10
CA PHE A 109 -8.26 -5.98 -4.36
C PHE A 109 -8.93 -6.62 -5.58
N ASN A 110 -9.15 -7.93 -5.56
CA ASN A 110 -9.90 -8.60 -6.61
C ASN A 110 -11.36 -8.12 -6.67
N ALA A 111 -12.03 -8.02 -5.52
CA ALA A 111 -13.38 -7.45 -5.45
C ALA A 111 -13.40 -6.00 -5.98
N PHE A 112 -12.42 -5.19 -5.58
CA PHE A 112 -12.28 -3.81 -6.06
C PHE A 112 -12.15 -3.74 -7.58
N LYS A 113 -11.31 -4.58 -8.20
CA LYS A 113 -11.18 -4.63 -9.66
C LYS A 113 -12.50 -4.97 -10.36
N VAL A 114 -13.25 -5.95 -9.83
CA VAL A 114 -14.52 -6.39 -10.40
C VAL A 114 -15.53 -5.24 -10.37
N TYR A 115 -15.75 -4.65 -9.20
CA TYR A 115 -16.71 -3.57 -9.03
C TYR A 115 -16.28 -2.28 -9.74
N LYS A 116 -14.97 -1.97 -9.79
CA LYS A 116 -14.47 -0.83 -10.56
C LYS A 116 -14.76 -0.96 -12.05
N THR A 117 -14.71 -2.18 -12.57
CA THR A 117 -14.85 -2.44 -14.01
C THR A 117 -16.30 -2.57 -14.43
N HIS A 118 -17.13 -3.21 -13.61
CA HIS A 118 -18.49 -3.57 -13.96
C HIS A 118 -19.56 -2.79 -13.19
N GLY A 119 -19.17 -1.93 -12.24
CA GLY A 119 -20.09 -1.33 -11.28
C GLY A 119 -20.67 -2.38 -10.32
N ASP A 120 -21.55 -1.92 -9.43
CA ASP A 120 -22.36 -2.83 -8.60
C ASP A 120 -23.57 -3.33 -9.42
N THR A 121 -23.31 -4.36 -10.22
CA THR A 121 -24.28 -4.95 -11.16
C THR A 121 -24.45 -6.45 -10.90
N ASP A 122 -25.53 -7.02 -11.43
CA ASP A 122 -25.76 -8.47 -11.37
C ASP A 122 -24.59 -9.27 -11.98
N LEU A 123 -23.95 -8.72 -13.01
CA LEU A 123 -22.75 -9.32 -13.60
C LEU A 123 -21.60 -9.35 -12.59
N ALA A 124 -21.33 -8.25 -11.90
CA ALA A 124 -20.31 -8.19 -10.86
C ALA A 124 -20.62 -9.18 -9.71
N ALA A 125 -21.86 -9.22 -9.25
CA ALA A 125 -22.31 -10.17 -8.23
C ALA A 125 -22.08 -11.63 -8.67
N LYS A 126 -22.40 -11.97 -9.92
CA LYS A 126 -22.18 -13.31 -10.48
C LYS A 126 -20.70 -13.66 -10.59
N ILE A 127 -19.85 -12.71 -10.99
CA ILE A 127 -18.40 -12.90 -11.04
C ILE A 127 -17.86 -13.20 -9.64
N MET A 128 -18.24 -12.40 -8.64
CA MET A 128 -17.81 -12.60 -7.25
C MET A 128 -18.27 -13.94 -6.70
N ALA A 129 -19.52 -14.33 -6.94
CA ALA A 129 -20.04 -15.63 -6.49
C ALA A 129 -19.31 -16.81 -7.15
N ASN A 130 -18.93 -16.71 -8.42
CA ASN A 130 -18.15 -17.74 -9.10
C ASN A 130 -16.73 -17.83 -8.55
N GLN A 131 -16.09 -16.70 -8.24
CA GLN A 131 -14.74 -16.67 -7.64
C GLN A 131 -14.74 -17.28 -6.24
N GLU A 132 -15.73 -16.92 -5.41
CA GLU A 132 -15.93 -17.49 -4.09
C GLU A 132 -16.13 -19.01 -4.17
N ARG A 133 -17.02 -19.47 -5.05
CA ARG A 133 -17.28 -20.90 -5.25
C ARG A 133 -16.00 -21.65 -5.64
N ALA A 134 -15.24 -21.12 -6.60
CA ALA A 134 -13.98 -21.75 -7.04
C ALA A 134 -12.95 -21.84 -5.90
N LEU A 135 -12.88 -20.82 -5.04
CA LEU A 135 -12.01 -20.82 -3.86
C LEU A 135 -12.48 -21.86 -2.83
N LEU A 136 -13.78 -21.92 -2.55
CA LEU A 136 -14.37 -22.90 -1.64
C LEU A 136 -14.12 -24.34 -2.14
N GLU A 137 -14.39 -24.61 -3.41
CA GLU A 137 -14.13 -25.93 -4.03
C GLU A 137 -12.66 -26.32 -3.90
N THR A 138 -11.74 -25.38 -4.12
CA THR A 138 -10.30 -25.61 -3.98
C THR A 138 -9.91 -25.93 -2.53
N GLU A 139 -10.45 -25.20 -1.55
CA GLU A 139 -10.11 -25.41 -0.15
C GLU A 139 -10.76 -26.68 0.41
N ILE A 140 -12.00 -27.00 0.02
CA ILE A 140 -12.67 -28.27 0.34
C ILE A 140 -11.88 -29.45 -0.23
N ALA A 141 -11.38 -29.33 -1.47
CA ALA A 141 -10.52 -30.35 -2.07
C ALA A 141 -9.19 -30.55 -1.31
N LYS A 142 -8.73 -29.52 -0.58
CA LYS A 142 -7.57 -29.60 0.33
C LYS A 142 -7.94 -30.10 1.74
N GLY A 143 -9.20 -30.44 2.00
CA GLY A 143 -9.68 -30.94 3.28
C GLY A 143 -10.13 -29.86 4.27
N ALA A 144 -10.46 -28.66 3.78
CA ALA A 144 -11.06 -27.62 4.64
C ALA A 144 -12.39 -28.09 5.25
N ASP A 145 -12.58 -27.78 6.54
CA ASP A 145 -13.83 -28.02 7.23
C ASP A 145 -14.86 -26.91 6.98
N MET A 146 -16.07 -27.08 7.53
CA MET A 146 -17.15 -26.09 7.44
C MET A 146 -16.78 -24.74 8.08
N GLY A 147 -15.95 -24.74 9.13
CA GLY A 147 -15.51 -23.52 9.79
C GLY A 147 -14.62 -22.68 8.86
N ARG A 148 -13.68 -23.33 8.18
CA ARG A 148 -12.83 -22.69 7.17
C ARG A 148 -13.65 -22.19 5.99
N ALA A 149 -14.64 -22.96 5.53
CA ALA A 149 -15.54 -22.54 4.46
C ALA A 149 -16.34 -21.27 4.86
N MET A 150 -16.89 -21.23 6.08
CA MET A 150 -17.60 -20.06 6.59
C MET A 150 -16.70 -18.83 6.68
N LEU A 151 -15.46 -19.00 7.15
CA LEU A 151 -14.50 -17.90 7.21
C LEU A 151 -14.20 -17.33 5.81
N ILE A 152 -14.10 -18.18 4.78
CA ILE A 152 -13.90 -17.71 3.40
C ILE A 152 -15.10 -16.89 2.92
N MET A 153 -16.31 -17.36 3.21
CA MET A 153 -17.53 -16.63 2.85
C MET A 153 -17.63 -15.27 3.54
N GLU A 154 -17.28 -15.21 4.83
CA GLU A 154 -17.23 -13.97 5.59
C GLU A 154 -16.18 -13.00 5.06
N GLN A 155 -14.97 -13.50 4.77
CA GLN A 155 -13.88 -12.71 4.18
C GLN A 155 -14.27 -12.15 2.80
N ASN A 156 -14.93 -12.93 1.95
CA ASN A 156 -15.43 -12.45 0.67
C ASN A 156 -16.52 -11.38 0.83
N ALA A 157 -17.44 -11.55 1.78
CA ALA A 157 -18.45 -10.55 2.07
C ALA A 157 -17.82 -9.22 2.55
N ALA A 158 -16.86 -9.29 3.46
CA ALA A 158 -16.09 -8.12 3.93
C ALA A 158 -15.30 -7.47 2.78
N ALA A 159 -14.66 -8.26 1.93
CA ALA A 159 -13.92 -7.78 0.78
C ALA A 159 -14.80 -7.02 -0.22
N ARG A 160 -16.01 -7.51 -0.48
CA ARG A 160 -17.01 -6.81 -1.32
C ARG A 160 -17.42 -5.48 -0.70
N ALA A 161 -17.70 -5.45 0.61
CA ALA A 161 -18.07 -4.23 1.31
C ALA A 161 -16.95 -3.18 1.24
N LYS A 162 -15.71 -3.58 1.54
CA LYS A 162 -14.55 -2.69 1.47
C LYS A 162 -14.29 -2.20 0.05
N ALA A 163 -14.39 -3.07 -0.96
CA ALA A 163 -14.25 -2.69 -2.35
C ALA A 163 -15.23 -1.58 -2.76
N LEU A 164 -16.50 -1.68 -2.35
CA LEU A 164 -17.50 -0.65 -2.60
C LEU A 164 -17.18 0.66 -1.85
N GLN A 165 -16.69 0.58 -0.61
CA GLN A 165 -16.22 1.76 0.13
C GLN A 165 -15.05 2.44 -0.59
N VAL A 166 -14.06 1.68 -1.07
CA VAL A 166 -12.93 2.23 -1.85
C VAL A 166 -13.41 2.87 -3.14
N LEU A 167 -14.42 2.31 -3.80
CA LEU A 167 -15.00 2.92 -5.00
C LEU A 167 -15.69 4.24 -4.72
N GLN A 168 -16.49 4.30 -3.66
CA GLN A 168 -17.13 5.54 -3.24
C GLN A 168 -16.09 6.59 -2.88
N TRP A 169 -15.12 6.21 -2.05
CA TRP A 169 -13.98 7.04 -1.66
C TRP A 169 -13.23 7.59 -2.88
N GLY A 170 -12.77 6.72 -3.79
CA GLY A 170 -11.99 7.12 -4.97
C GLY A 170 -12.74 7.94 -6.01
N ASN A 171 -14.07 7.97 -5.93
CA ASN A 171 -14.93 8.80 -6.77
C ASN A 171 -15.28 10.15 -6.13
N THR A 172 -14.87 10.41 -4.88
CA THR A 172 -15.01 11.73 -4.27
C THR A 172 -14.10 12.75 -4.96
N ARG A 173 -14.62 13.96 -5.16
CA ARG A 173 -13.92 15.07 -5.83
C ARG A 173 -13.17 15.92 -4.82
#